data_AF-A0AAU3JS15-F1
#
_entry.id   AF-A0AAU3JS15-F1
#
_cell.length_a   1.000
_cell.length_b   1.000
_cell.length_c   1.000
_cell.angle_alpha   90.00
_cell.angle_beta   90.00
_cell.angle_gamma   90.00
#
_symmetry.space_group_name_H-M   'P 1'
#
loop_
_entity.id
_entity.type
_entity.pdbx_description
1 polymer ?
#
loop_
_entity_poly.entity_id
_entity_poly.type
_entity_poly.pdbx_seq_one_letter_code
_entity_poly.pdbx_strand_id
1 'polypeptide(L)'
;MTVQPVHDTIAMLESLHDADLLFPASLRMNTRRARRFAPRTSQINRDMEILLAWVNDTFAPGDGSLPIPPDPTKHLHGSRFRRTLAYFIVRRPRGLIAAALQYAHVSTKVTLRYAGEGDSSWLEDLAVEKLEMVLEQNDDDWTRIQDGEHVSGPSADEYRSRASGVARFSGRVVRSVRSVERLLDQADPDIHHGDAMTCVHRAETAECRKEKLALGLPADSGPDESFCRSSCTNLVYTDRDIAQLRSKIPAWEATAYDPLAPQPRRARAAALATQARSIIEAHEAIRPASSEDGDAA
;
A
#
# COMPACT_ATOMS: atom_id res chain seq x y z
N MET A 1 11.64 -5.27 11.56
CA MET A 1 12.12 -5.36 12.96
C MET A 1 11.48 -4.22 13.73
N THR A 2 10.25 -4.40 14.22
CA THR A 2 9.47 -3.37 14.96
C THR A 2 8.74 -3.96 16.17
N VAL A 3 8.92 -5.26 16.45
CA VAL A 3 8.14 -5.96 17.48
C VAL A 3 8.62 -5.62 18.89
N GLN A 4 9.93 -5.54 19.11
CA GLN A 4 10.50 -5.29 20.44
C GLN A 4 10.06 -3.94 21.04
N PRO A 5 10.17 -2.79 20.34
CA PRO A 5 9.77 -1.51 20.92
C PRO A 5 8.27 -1.43 21.25
N VAL A 6 7.42 -2.06 20.42
CA VAL A 6 5.97 -2.11 20.65
C VAL A 6 5.65 -2.96 21.87
N HIS A 7 6.28 -4.13 21.99
CA HIS A 7 6.14 -5.00 23.16
C HIS A 7 6.53 -4.27 24.46
N ASP A 8 7.67 -3.60 24.46
CA ASP A 8 8.17 -2.89 25.65
C ASP A 8 7.25 -1.71 26.02
N THR A 9 6.67 -1.04 25.01
CA THR A 9 5.69 0.03 25.22
C THR A 9 4.39 -0.52 25.83
N ILE A 10 3.90 -1.67 25.34
CA ILE A 10 2.70 -2.33 25.88
C ILE A 10 2.95 -2.71 27.34
N ALA A 11 4.07 -3.38 27.64
CA ALA A 11 4.43 -3.78 29.00
C ALA A 11 4.54 -2.57 29.95
N MET A 12 5.14 -1.46 29.47
CA MET A 12 5.18 -0.21 30.22
C MET A 12 3.77 0.33 30.49
N LEU A 13 2.90 0.41 29.49
CA LEU A 13 1.52 0.92 29.67
C LEU A 13 0.71 0.06 30.63
N GLU A 14 0.81 -1.27 30.53
CA GLU A 14 0.17 -2.21 31.45
C GLU A 14 0.68 -2.04 32.89
N SER A 15 1.94 -1.63 33.08
CA SER A 15 2.48 -1.32 34.42
C SER A 15 1.94 -0.02 35.02
N LEU A 16 1.43 0.90 34.20
CA LEU A 16 0.97 2.22 34.64
C LEU A 16 -0.49 2.23 35.11
N HIS A 17 -1.32 1.23 34.74
CA HIS A 17 -2.73 1.20 35.11
C HIS A 17 -3.35 -0.20 35.10
N ASP A 18 -4.48 -0.35 35.81
CA ASP A 18 -5.28 -1.59 35.89
C ASP A 18 -6.62 -1.49 35.12
N ALA A 19 -6.71 -0.59 34.14
CA ALA A 19 -7.91 -0.39 33.33
C ALA A 19 -8.24 -1.56 32.38
N ASP A 20 -9.48 -1.59 31.88
CA ASP A 20 -9.96 -2.65 30.99
C ASP A 20 -9.39 -2.51 29.55
N LEU A 21 -8.81 -1.35 29.21
CA LEU A 21 -8.22 -1.05 27.91
C LEU A 21 -6.76 -0.62 28.09
N LEU A 22 -5.90 -0.95 27.11
CA LEU A 22 -4.50 -0.49 27.05
C LEU A 22 -4.38 1.04 26.95
N PHE A 23 -5.37 1.70 26.34
CA PHE A 23 -5.48 3.14 26.26
C PHE A 23 -6.84 3.59 26.82
N PRO A 24 -6.96 3.75 28.14
CA PRO A 24 -8.20 4.24 28.77
C PRO A 24 -8.40 5.74 28.51
N ALA A 25 -9.63 6.22 28.59
CA ALA A 25 -9.97 7.62 28.39
C ALA A 25 -9.29 8.58 29.39
N SER A 26 -8.80 8.05 30.52
CA SER A 26 -7.90 8.77 31.41
C SER A 26 -7.09 7.78 32.24
N LEU A 27 -5.78 8.02 32.34
CA LEU A 27 -4.88 7.32 33.28
C LEU A 27 -4.93 7.91 34.69
N ARG A 28 -5.38 9.16 34.82
CA ARG A 28 -5.39 9.91 36.10
C ARG A 28 -6.71 9.77 36.85
N MET A 29 -7.83 9.62 36.13
CA MET A 29 -9.16 9.58 36.73
C MET A 29 -9.62 8.14 36.94
N ASN A 30 -9.76 7.70 38.19
CA ASN A 30 -10.23 6.36 38.52
C ASN A 30 -11.78 6.27 38.53
N THR A 31 -12.41 6.62 37.40
CA THR A 31 -13.86 6.45 37.22
C THR A 31 -14.16 5.23 36.36
N ARG A 32 -15.31 4.57 36.58
CA ARG A 32 -15.76 3.45 35.73
C ARG A 32 -15.76 3.80 34.25
N ARG A 33 -16.12 5.04 33.92
CA ARG A 33 -16.13 5.54 32.54
C ARG A 33 -14.70 5.70 32.00
N ALA A 34 -13.80 6.29 32.77
CA ALA A 34 -12.40 6.43 32.34
C ALA A 34 -11.73 5.09 32.04
N ARG A 35 -12.05 4.04 32.81
CA ARG A 35 -11.44 2.71 32.69
C ARG A 35 -12.02 1.83 31.57
N ARG A 36 -13.25 2.10 31.12
CA ARG A 36 -13.99 1.26 30.15
C ARG A 36 -14.08 1.83 28.74
N PHE A 37 -13.84 3.12 28.58
CA PHE A 37 -13.95 3.80 27.29
C PHE A 37 -12.58 4.25 26.81
N ALA A 38 -12.39 4.22 25.49
CA ALA A 38 -11.22 4.79 24.83
C ALA A 38 -11.27 6.34 24.87
N PRO A 39 -10.11 7.02 24.78
CA PRO A 39 -10.06 8.47 24.67
C PRO A 39 -10.77 8.95 23.40
N ARG A 40 -11.45 10.10 23.49
CA ARG A 40 -12.07 10.76 22.33
C ARG A 40 -10.99 11.38 21.44
N THR A 41 -11.27 11.56 20.16
CA THR A 41 -10.36 12.24 19.20
C THR A 41 -9.89 13.61 19.70
N SER A 42 -10.79 14.40 20.30
CA SER A 42 -10.41 15.71 20.86
C SER A 42 -9.52 15.61 22.09
N GLN A 43 -9.61 14.51 22.85
CA GLN A 43 -8.70 14.24 23.96
C GLN A 43 -7.32 13.85 23.45
N ILE A 44 -7.25 12.95 22.47
CA ILE A 44 -6.00 12.53 21.82
C ILE A 44 -5.26 13.75 21.25
N ASN A 45 -5.97 14.63 20.53
CA ASN A 45 -5.35 15.83 19.95
C ASN A 45 -4.77 16.76 21.02
N ARG A 46 -5.47 16.98 22.14
CA ARG A 46 -4.94 17.76 23.27
C ARG A 46 -3.73 17.09 23.92
N ASP A 47 -3.79 15.79 24.15
CA ASP A 47 -2.68 15.05 24.78
C ASP A 47 -1.43 15.08 23.91
N MET A 48 -1.58 15.06 22.58
CA MET A 48 -0.47 15.25 21.66
C MET A 48 0.09 16.68 21.69
N GLU A 49 -0.75 17.71 21.75
CA GLU A 49 -0.27 19.10 21.93
C GLU A 49 0.54 19.26 23.22
N ILE A 50 0.08 18.65 24.31
CA ILE A 50 0.79 18.62 25.60
C ILE A 50 2.13 17.90 25.47
N LEU A 51 2.16 16.74 24.79
CA LEU A 51 3.39 15.98 24.56
C LEU A 51 4.39 16.78 23.74
N LEU A 52 3.95 17.40 22.64
CA LEU A 52 4.80 18.23 21.78
C LEU A 52 5.40 19.41 22.56
N ALA A 53 4.57 20.09 23.36
CA ALA A 53 5.04 21.17 24.23
C ALA A 53 6.08 20.67 25.25
N TRP A 54 5.82 19.54 25.90
CA TRP A 54 6.74 18.96 26.88
C TRP A 54 8.08 18.55 26.24
N VAL A 55 8.07 17.93 25.06
CA VAL A 55 9.30 17.57 24.34
C VAL A 55 10.10 18.81 23.98
N ASN A 56 9.42 19.83 23.44
CA ASN A 56 10.07 21.05 23.02
C ASN A 56 10.65 21.86 24.19
N ASP A 57 10.01 21.81 25.36
CA ASP A 57 10.52 22.45 26.58
C ASP A 57 11.68 21.66 27.22
N THR A 58 11.52 20.33 27.34
CA THR A 58 12.48 19.47 28.06
C THR A 58 13.78 19.27 27.28
N PHE A 59 13.71 19.20 25.95
CA PHE A 59 14.84 18.89 25.08
C PHE A 59 15.30 20.09 24.24
N ALA A 60 14.89 21.31 24.59
CA ALA A 60 15.30 22.53 23.90
C ALA A 60 16.84 22.63 23.80
N PRO A 61 17.43 22.71 22.60
CA PRO A 61 18.85 22.97 22.44
C PRO A 61 19.18 24.41 22.86
N GLY A 62 20.43 24.63 23.30
CA GLY A 62 20.89 25.94 23.76
C GLY A 62 20.93 27.04 22.68
N ASP A 63 20.73 26.69 21.42
CA ASP A 63 20.66 27.62 20.28
C ASP A 63 19.25 28.20 20.04
N GLY A 64 18.25 27.78 20.82
CA GLY A 64 16.86 28.24 20.71
C GLY A 64 16.06 27.60 19.57
N SER A 65 16.61 26.61 18.87
CA SER A 65 15.84 25.77 17.96
C SER A 65 14.83 24.89 18.71
N LEU A 66 13.78 24.43 18.05
CA LEU A 66 12.83 23.48 18.65
C LEU A 66 13.15 22.07 18.16
N PRO A 67 13.26 21.07 19.06
CA PRO A 67 13.42 19.67 18.68
C PRO A 67 12.35 19.19 17.70
N ILE A 68 11.11 19.62 17.93
CA ILE A 68 10.00 19.43 17.01
C ILE A 68 9.55 20.81 16.50
N PRO A 69 9.94 21.20 15.28
CA PRO A 69 9.56 22.49 14.72
C PRO A 69 8.04 22.57 14.50
N PRO A 70 7.46 23.79 14.50
CA PRO A 70 6.05 23.97 14.20
C PRO A 70 5.73 23.49 12.78
N ASP A 71 4.63 22.75 12.63
CA ASP A 71 4.16 22.28 11.32
C ASP A 71 3.70 23.49 10.48
N PRO A 72 4.15 23.61 9.21
CA PRO A 72 3.84 24.75 8.35
C PRO A 72 2.37 24.80 7.91
N THR A 73 1.63 23.71 8.08
CA THR A 73 0.26 23.54 7.58
C THR A 73 -0.76 23.78 8.68
N LYS A 74 -0.75 22.92 9.73
CA LYS A 74 -1.70 22.90 10.87
C LYS A 74 -1.14 22.07 12.03
N HIS A 75 -1.77 22.14 13.20
CA HIS A 75 -1.45 21.27 14.34
C HIS A 75 -1.46 19.77 13.97
N LEU A 76 -0.56 19.03 14.60
CA LEU A 76 -0.48 17.58 14.50
C LEU A 76 -1.69 16.96 15.22
N HIS A 77 -2.52 16.23 14.49
CA HIS A 77 -3.71 15.55 15.00
C HIS A 77 -3.63 14.05 14.76
N GLY A 78 -4.34 13.25 15.55
CA GLY A 78 -4.25 11.78 15.49
C GLY A 78 -4.58 11.23 14.09
N SER A 79 -5.45 11.94 13.36
CA SER A 79 -5.79 11.65 11.97
C SER A 79 -4.60 11.74 11.01
N ARG A 80 -3.56 12.56 11.27
CA ARG A 80 -2.36 12.63 10.45
C ARG A 80 -1.53 11.35 10.55
N PHE A 81 -1.29 10.88 11.78
CA PHE A 81 -0.58 9.62 12.02
C PHE A 81 -1.32 8.42 11.43
N ARG A 82 -2.65 8.41 11.60
CA ARG A 82 -3.53 7.46 10.92
C ARG A 82 -3.30 7.53 9.41
N ARG A 83 -3.47 8.70 8.79
CA ARG A 83 -3.30 8.85 7.34
C ARG A 83 -1.91 8.40 6.84
N THR A 84 -0.84 8.69 7.59
CA THR A 84 0.51 8.15 7.30
C THR A 84 0.55 6.63 7.34
N LEU A 85 -0.09 6.01 8.33
CA LEU A 85 -0.22 4.55 8.39
C LEU A 85 -1.05 4.01 7.20
N ALA A 86 -2.12 4.69 6.81
CA ALA A 86 -2.96 4.31 5.67
C ALA A 86 -2.15 4.37 4.38
N TYR A 87 -1.35 5.42 4.18
CA TYR A 87 -0.41 5.56 3.06
C TYR A 87 0.49 4.32 2.94
N PHE A 88 1.15 3.93 4.05
CA PHE A 88 2.07 2.79 4.08
C PHE A 88 1.37 1.44 3.94
N ILE A 89 0.11 1.33 4.37
CA ILE A 89 -0.68 0.12 4.19
C ILE A 89 -1.08 -0.02 2.73
N VAL A 90 -1.75 1.00 2.17
CA VAL A 90 -2.37 0.96 0.85
C VAL A 90 -1.34 0.66 -0.23
N ARG A 91 -0.14 1.25 -0.13
CA ARG A 91 0.97 1.10 -1.10
C ARG A 91 1.79 -0.19 -0.97
N ARG A 92 1.37 -1.16 -0.16
CA ARG A 92 2.02 -2.48 -0.06
C ARG A 92 1.26 -3.51 -0.87
N PRO A 93 1.95 -4.50 -1.48
CA PRO A 93 1.28 -5.66 -2.04
C PRO A 93 0.36 -6.29 -1.00
N ARG A 94 -0.91 -6.51 -1.36
CA ARG A 94 -1.98 -7.02 -0.47
C ARG A 94 -2.25 -6.15 0.76
N GLY A 95 -1.82 -4.90 0.74
CA GLY A 95 -1.88 -3.97 1.86
C GLY A 95 -3.31 -3.69 2.33
N LEU A 96 -4.24 -3.46 1.40
CA LEU A 96 -5.66 -3.30 1.72
C LEU A 96 -6.29 -4.54 2.35
N ILE A 97 -5.92 -5.75 1.91
CA ILE A 97 -6.37 -7.00 2.52
C ILE A 97 -5.77 -7.14 3.92
N ALA A 98 -4.47 -6.85 4.08
CA ALA A 98 -3.82 -6.85 5.39
C ALA A 98 -4.48 -5.83 6.33
N ALA A 99 -4.85 -4.65 5.83
CA ALA A 99 -5.60 -3.64 6.55
C ALA A 99 -6.98 -4.18 6.96
N ALA A 100 -7.71 -4.77 6.03
CA ALA A 100 -9.00 -5.37 6.31
C ALA A 100 -8.84 -6.51 7.33
N LEU A 101 -7.82 -7.36 7.27
CA LEU A 101 -7.63 -8.42 8.28
C LEU A 101 -7.24 -7.85 9.65
N GLN A 102 -6.32 -6.90 9.70
CA GLN A 102 -5.84 -6.29 10.94
C GLN A 102 -6.89 -5.39 11.59
N TYR A 103 -7.64 -4.65 10.78
CA TYR A 103 -8.56 -3.60 11.22
C TYR A 103 -10.04 -3.93 11.01
N ALA A 104 -10.46 -4.92 10.20
CA ALA A 104 -11.87 -5.33 10.14
C ALA A 104 -12.33 -6.03 11.42
N HIS A 105 -11.41 -6.66 12.16
CA HIS A 105 -11.69 -7.12 13.53
C HIS A 105 -12.02 -5.96 14.48
N VAL A 106 -11.54 -4.74 14.22
CA VAL A 106 -11.95 -3.53 14.97
C VAL A 106 -13.43 -3.19 14.74
N SER A 107 -14.02 -3.58 13.60
CA SER A 107 -15.44 -3.35 13.31
C SER A 107 -16.38 -4.47 13.75
N THR A 108 -15.95 -5.74 13.79
CA THR A 108 -16.85 -6.89 14.03
C THR A 108 -16.51 -7.75 15.24
N LYS A 109 -15.30 -7.68 15.82
CA LYS A 109 -14.90 -8.52 16.97
C LYS A 109 -14.08 -7.83 18.07
N VAL A 110 -13.91 -6.51 18.05
CA VAL A 110 -13.34 -5.76 19.19
C VAL A 110 -14.43 -5.47 20.23
N THR A 111 -15.02 -6.55 20.73
CA THR A 111 -15.79 -6.58 21.98
C THR A 111 -15.01 -7.17 23.15
N LEU A 112 -13.72 -7.52 22.99
CA LEU A 112 -12.88 -7.84 24.14
C LEU A 112 -11.50 -7.16 24.05
N ARG A 113 -11.43 -5.97 24.67
CA ARG A 113 -10.30 -5.51 25.52
C ARG A 113 -9.15 -4.69 24.91
N TYR A 114 -9.21 -4.21 23.66
CA TYR A 114 -8.18 -3.29 23.12
C TYR A 114 -8.69 -1.94 22.60
N ALA A 115 -9.94 -1.84 22.16
CA ALA A 115 -10.59 -0.57 21.88
C ALA A 115 -12.05 -0.67 22.34
N GLY A 116 -12.63 0.40 22.88
CA GLY A 116 -14.09 0.48 23.06
C GLY A 116 -14.81 0.52 21.70
N GLU A 117 -16.15 0.60 21.69
CA GLU A 117 -16.97 0.76 20.47
C GLU A 117 -16.29 1.69 19.45
N GLY A 118 -15.79 1.09 18.37
CA GLY A 118 -14.74 1.66 17.54
C GLY A 118 -15.25 2.70 16.54
N ASP A 119 -14.48 3.77 16.42
CA ASP A 119 -14.61 4.78 15.35
C ASP A 119 -14.21 4.16 14.00
N SER A 120 -15.19 3.92 13.12
CA SER A 120 -14.97 3.39 11.77
C SER A 120 -14.46 4.42 10.77
N SER A 121 -14.30 5.69 11.15
CA SER A 121 -13.78 6.76 10.28
C SER A 121 -12.38 6.48 9.74
N TRP A 122 -11.63 5.56 10.36
CA TRP A 122 -10.34 5.10 9.86
C TRP A 122 -10.42 4.48 8.45
N LEU A 123 -11.50 3.79 8.11
CA LEU A 123 -11.69 3.20 6.78
C LEU A 123 -11.81 4.28 5.69
N GLU A 124 -12.21 5.49 6.08
CA GLU A 124 -12.27 6.65 5.19
C GLU A 124 -10.86 7.12 4.79
N ASP A 125 -9.90 7.06 5.72
CA ASP A 125 -8.50 7.40 5.45
C ASP A 125 -7.89 6.42 4.41
N LEU A 126 -8.23 5.12 4.48
CA LEU A 126 -7.82 4.12 3.48
C LEU A 126 -8.41 4.40 2.09
N ALA A 127 -9.66 4.83 2.01
CA ALA A 127 -10.31 5.13 0.74
C ALA A 127 -9.67 6.35 0.06
N VAL A 128 -9.39 7.41 0.84
CA VAL A 128 -8.71 8.62 0.34
C VAL A 128 -7.31 8.28 -0.15
N GLU A 129 -6.53 7.53 0.63
CA GLU A 129 -5.17 7.12 0.23
C GLU A 129 -5.18 6.21 -1.01
N LYS A 130 -6.20 5.34 -1.16
CA LYS A 130 -6.39 4.55 -2.39
C LYS A 130 -6.62 5.46 -3.60
N LEU A 131 -7.47 6.48 -3.48
CA LEU A 131 -7.70 7.43 -4.56
C LEU A 131 -6.43 8.19 -4.93
N GLU A 132 -5.69 8.69 -3.94
CA GLU A 132 -4.43 9.40 -4.19
C GLU A 132 -3.40 8.50 -4.89
N MET A 133 -3.25 7.25 -4.44
CA MET A 133 -2.40 6.27 -5.12
C MET A 133 -2.83 6.04 -6.58
N VAL A 134 -4.13 5.83 -6.85
CA VAL A 134 -4.63 5.61 -8.22
C VAL A 134 -4.35 6.83 -9.10
N LEU A 135 -4.54 8.04 -8.58
CA LEU A 135 -4.28 9.27 -9.32
C LEU A 135 -2.79 9.47 -9.63
N GLU A 136 -1.91 9.21 -8.65
CA GLU A 136 -0.45 9.21 -8.83
C GLU A 136 -0.04 8.20 -9.89
N GLN A 137 -0.54 6.96 -9.77
CA GLN A 137 -0.26 5.88 -10.70
C GLN A 137 -0.66 6.23 -12.14
N ASN A 138 -1.81 6.86 -12.30
CA ASN A 138 -2.30 7.27 -13.61
C ASN A 138 -1.42 8.35 -14.26
N ASP A 139 -0.97 9.35 -13.49
CA ASP A 139 -0.07 10.40 -14.02
C ASP A 139 1.31 9.83 -14.34
N ASP A 140 1.83 8.92 -13.51
CA ASP A 140 3.07 8.19 -13.75
C ASP A 140 2.99 7.33 -15.03
N ASP A 141 1.93 6.54 -15.19
CA ASP A 141 1.69 5.68 -16.35
C ASP A 141 1.53 6.51 -17.63
N TRP A 142 0.74 7.58 -17.57
CA TRP A 142 0.56 8.47 -18.70
C TRP A 142 1.90 9.10 -19.12
N THR A 143 2.66 9.64 -18.16
CA THR A 143 3.93 10.32 -18.42
C THR A 143 4.93 9.36 -19.05
N ARG A 144 5.06 8.14 -18.52
CA ARG A 144 5.96 7.12 -19.07
C ARG A 144 5.58 6.69 -20.49
N ILE A 145 4.29 6.53 -20.77
CA ILE A 145 3.83 6.25 -22.13
C ILE A 145 4.18 7.41 -23.09
N GLN A 146 4.05 8.67 -22.66
CA GLN A 146 4.48 9.81 -23.48
C GLN A 146 6.00 9.85 -23.70
N ASP A 147 6.77 9.48 -22.69
CA ASP A 147 8.24 9.41 -22.75
C ASP A 147 8.73 8.18 -23.55
N GLY A 148 7.83 7.37 -24.10
CA GLY A 148 8.16 6.25 -24.97
C GLY A 148 8.46 4.94 -24.23
N GLU A 149 7.92 4.74 -23.02
CA GLU A 149 8.06 3.48 -22.28
C GLU A 149 7.63 2.28 -23.15
N HIS A 150 8.52 1.28 -23.22
CA HIS A 150 8.23 0.05 -23.94
C HIS A 150 7.32 -0.84 -23.10
N VAL A 151 6.35 -1.44 -23.76
CA VAL A 151 5.31 -2.27 -23.14
C VAL A 151 5.11 -3.53 -23.98
N SER A 152 5.19 -4.69 -23.33
CA SER A 152 4.99 -6.00 -23.93
C SER A 152 3.91 -6.81 -23.21
N GLY A 153 3.54 -7.94 -23.80
CA GLY A 153 2.57 -8.87 -23.23
C GLY A 153 1.18 -8.80 -23.89
N PRO A 154 0.29 -9.75 -23.60
CA PRO A 154 -0.96 -9.92 -24.35
C PRO A 154 -1.95 -8.76 -24.23
N SER A 155 -1.87 -7.95 -23.16
CA SER A 155 -2.73 -6.76 -22.96
C SER A 155 -1.98 -5.43 -23.16
N ALA A 156 -0.83 -5.42 -23.85
CA ALA A 156 -0.02 -4.21 -24.02
C ALA A 156 -0.77 -3.07 -24.72
N ASP A 157 -1.57 -3.36 -25.76
CA ASP A 157 -2.35 -2.34 -26.46
C ASP A 157 -3.50 -1.79 -25.62
N GLU A 158 -4.16 -2.66 -24.85
CA GLU A 158 -5.19 -2.25 -23.90
C GLU A 158 -4.60 -1.37 -22.79
N TYR A 159 -3.41 -1.71 -22.28
CA TYR A 159 -2.68 -0.88 -21.32
C TYR A 159 -2.44 0.54 -21.86
N ARG A 160 -1.88 0.66 -23.08
CA ARG A 160 -1.64 1.96 -23.73
C ARG A 160 -2.94 2.73 -23.90
N SER A 161 -4.00 2.06 -24.36
CA SER A 161 -5.32 2.65 -24.56
C SER A 161 -5.89 3.23 -23.27
N ARG A 162 -5.91 2.42 -22.19
CA ARG A 162 -6.44 2.84 -20.89
C ARG A 162 -5.58 3.93 -20.25
N ALA A 163 -4.26 3.77 -20.22
CA ALA A 163 -3.34 4.77 -19.65
C ALA A 163 -3.44 6.12 -20.38
N SER A 164 -3.57 6.12 -21.71
CA SER A 164 -3.75 7.35 -22.50
C SER A 164 -5.15 7.96 -22.35
N GLY A 165 -6.15 7.11 -22.08
CA GLY A 165 -7.55 7.51 -21.91
C GLY A 165 -7.88 8.11 -20.54
N VAL A 166 -6.99 7.97 -19.55
CA VAL A 166 -7.19 8.59 -18.23
C VAL A 166 -7.05 10.10 -18.35
N ALA A 167 -8.12 10.82 -18.00
CA ALA A 167 -8.08 12.27 -17.93
C ALA A 167 -7.11 12.73 -16.84
N ARG A 168 -6.19 13.64 -17.18
CA ARG A 168 -5.33 14.28 -16.18
C ARG A 168 -6.16 14.89 -15.05
N PHE A 169 -5.80 14.56 -13.81
CA PHE A 169 -6.49 15.06 -12.64
C PHE A 169 -6.25 16.56 -12.48
N SER A 170 -7.23 17.39 -12.85
CA SER A 170 -7.13 18.85 -12.83
C SER A 170 -7.29 19.50 -11.44
N GLY A 171 -7.12 18.72 -10.36
CA GLY A 171 -7.40 19.15 -8.99
C GLY A 171 -8.90 19.16 -8.66
N ARG A 172 -9.35 18.20 -7.84
CA ARG A 172 -10.70 18.20 -7.26
C ARG A 172 -10.61 18.15 -5.74
N VAL A 173 -11.35 19.03 -5.07
CA VAL A 173 -11.46 18.99 -3.60
C VAL A 173 -12.37 17.84 -3.20
N VAL A 174 -11.81 16.84 -2.52
CA VAL A 174 -12.56 15.75 -1.89
C VAL A 174 -13.32 16.31 -0.69
N ARG A 175 -14.65 16.42 -0.80
CA ARG A 175 -15.52 16.97 0.27
C ARG A 175 -16.10 15.90 1.20
N SER A 176 -16.07 14.63 0.79
CA SER A 176 -16.60 13.48 1.55
C SER A 176 -16.13 12.16 0.96
N VAL A 177 -16.23 11.07 1.74
CA VAL A 177 -15.87 9.70 1.31
C VAL A 177 -16.74 9.18 0.17
N ARG A 178 -18.04 9.47 0.17
CA ARG A 178 -18.88 9.14 -0.99
C ARG A 178 -18.41 9.82 -2.28
N SER A 179 -17.74 10.97 -2.17
CA SER A 179 -17.11 11.60 -3.32
C SER A 179 -15.85 10.83 -3.76
N VAL A 180 -15.15 10.16 -2.84
CA VAL A 180 -13.96 9.33 -3.12
C VAL A 180 -14.34 8.10 -3.94
N GLU A 181 -15.35 7.33 -3.53
CA GLU A 181 -15.80 6.14 -4.27
C GLU A 181 -16.17 6.49 -5.71
N ARG A 182 -16.99 7.53 -5.91
CA ARG A 182 -17.36 8.00 -7.24
C ARG A 182 -16.15 8.50 -8.04
N LEU A 183 -15.14 9.08 -7.39
CA LEU A 183 -13.92 9.52 -8.07
C LEU A 183 -13.05 8.33 -8.45
N LEU A 184 -12.96 7.30 -7.61
CA LEU A 184 -12.30 6.04 -7.94
C LEU A 184 -12.96 5.37 -9.15
N ASP A 185 -14.28 5.24 -9.17
CA ASP A 185 -15.02 4.67 -10.31
C ASP A 185 -14.76 5.42 -11.64
N GLN A 186 -14.43 6.70 -11.57
CA GLN A 186 -14.14 7.54 -12.74
C GLN A 186 -12.67 7.54 -13.13
N ALA A 187 -11.77 7.35 -12.16
CA ALA A 187 -10.34 7.52 -12.34
C ALA A 187 -9.58 6.20 -12.48
N ASP A 188 -10.11 5.11 -11.96
CA ASP A 188 -9.43 3.80 -11.96
C ASP A 188 -9.51 3.16 -13.36
N PRO A 189 -8.38 3.05 -14.10
CA PRO A 189 -8.36 2.36 -15.39
C PRO A 189 -8.41 0.83 -15.25
N ASP A 190 -8.57 0.30 -14.03
CA ASP A 190 -8.49 -1.12 -13.70
C ASP A 190 -7.14 -1.72 -14.13
N ILE A 191 -6.07 -0.93 -13.97
CA ILE A 191 -4.67 -1.31 -14.15
C ILE A 191 -4.06 -1.48 -12.76
N HIS A 192 -3.49 -2.66 -12.51
CA HIS A 192 -2.93 -3.03 -11.22
C HIS A 192 -1.46 -3.38 -11.38
N HIS A 193 -0.58 -2.59 -10.75
CA HIS A 193 0.85 -2.90 -10.70
C HIS A 193 1.15 -3.82 -9.53
N GLY A 194 1.71 -4.98 -9.85
CA GLY A 194 2.15 -5.97 -8.88
C GLY A 194 3.66 -6.05 -8.78
N ASP A 195 4.15 -7.15 -8.22
CA ASP A 195 5.58 -7.41 -8.06
C ASP A 195 6.24 -7.81 -9.40
N ALA A 196 6.84 -6.84 -10.09
CA ALA A 196 7.50 -6.99 -11.39
C ALA A 196 6.58 -7.50 -12.53
N MET A 197 5.30 -7.13 -12.47
CA MET A 197 4.28 -7.43 -13.47
C MET A 197 3.12 -6.45 -13.35
N THR A 198 2.48 -6.12 -14.47
CA THR A 198 1.30 -5.26 -14.51
C THR A 198 0.09 -6.05 -15.03
N CYS A 199 -1.08 -5.87 -14.41
CA CYS A 199 -2.33 -6.52 -14.79
C CYS A 199 -3.34 -5.48 -15.29
N VAL A 200 -3.73 -5.58 -16.56
CA VAL A 200 -4.88 -4.86 -17.11
C VAL A 200 -6.11 -5.71 -16.84
N HIS A 201 -6.76 -5.45 -15.71
CA HIS A 201 -7.78 -6.35 -15.19
C HIS A 201 -9.05 -6.33 -16.05
N ARG A 202 -9.54 -7.55 -16.27
CA ARG A 202 -10.80 -7.90 -16.93
C ARG A 202 -11.27 -9.20 -16.28
N ALA A 203 -12.38 -9.15 -15.56
CA ALA A 203 -12.81 -10.25 -14.70
C ALA A 203 -13.02 -11.56 -15.49
N GLU A 204 -13.59 -11.47 -16.69
CA GLU A 204 -13.90 -12.58 -17.60
C GLU A 204 -12.67 -13.36 -18.07
N THR A 205 -11.51 -12.71 -18.19
CA THR A 205 -10.27 -13.31 -18.72
C THR A 205 -9.21 -13.53 -17.64
N ALA A 206 -9.43 -13.05 -16.42
CA ALA A 206 -8.49 -13.19 -15.32
C ALA A 206 -8.33 -14.66 -14.87
N GLU A 207 -7.19 -15.27 -15.19
CA GLU A 207 -6.86 -16.66 -14.76
C GLU A 207 -6.86 -16.82 -13.24
N CYS A 208 -6.39 -15.80 -12.49
CA CYS A 208 -6.44 -15.81 -11.03
C CYS A 208 -7.87 -15.95 -10.49
N ARG A 209 -8.86 -15.35 -11.18
CA ARG A 209 -10.27 -15.46 -10.81
C ARG A 209 -10.80 -16.86 -11.12
N LYS A 210 -10.46 -17.42 -12.28
CA LYS A 210 -10.87 -18.78 -12.68
C LYS A 210 -10.34 -19.83 -11.70
N GLU A 211 -9.07 -19.72 -11.32
CA GLU A 211 -8.43 -20.61 -10.34
C GLU A 211 -9.12 -20.55 -8.97
N LYS A 212 -9.41 -19.34 -8.47
CA LYS A 212 -10.15 -19.17 -7.20
C LYS A 212 -11.53 -19.83 -7.25
N LEU A 213 -12.27 -19.62 -8.34
CA LEU A 213 -13.59 -20.23 -8.52
C LEU A 213 -13.52 -21.77 -8.59
N ALA A 214 -12.51 -22.32 -9.27
CA ALA A 214 -12.28 -23.76 -9.32
C ALA A 214 -12.00 -24.37 -7.94
N LEU A 215 -11.37 -23.61 -7.04
CA LEU A 215 -11.12 -24.00 -5.64
C LEU A 215 -12.30 -23.72 -4.70
N GLY A 216 -13.43 -23.23 -5.20
CA GLY A 216 -14.59 -22.86 -4.39
C GLY A 216 -14.38 -21.61 -3.52
N LEU A 217 -13.36 -20.80 -3.83
CA LEU A 217 -13.08 -19.55 -3.13
C LEU A 217 -13.90 -18.38 -3.75
N PRO A 218 -14.26 -17.36 -2.95
CA PRO A 218 -14.96 -16.20 -3.46
C PRO A 218 -14.10 -15.44 -4.49
N ALA A 219 -14.72 -14.98 -5.56
CA ALA A 219 -14.07 -14.15 -6.56
C ALA A 219 -14.02 -12.69 -6.09
N ASP A 220 -12.81 -12.13 -6.02
CA ASP A 220 -12.62 -10.74 -5.62
C ASP A 220 -12.91 -9.80 -6.80
N SER A 221 -13.06 -8.50 -6.50
CA SER A 221 -13.27 -7.45 -7.49
C SER A 221 -12.00 -7.00 -8.21
N GLY A 222 -10.82 -7.51 -7.82
CA GLY A 222 -9.54 -7.18 -8.44
C GLY A 222 -8.64 -8.42 -8.62
N PRO A 223 -7.45 -8.24 -9.21
CA PRO A 223 -6.51 -9.34 -9.40
C PRO A 223 -5.94 -9.86 -8.07
N ASP A 224 -5.66 -11.15 -8.01
CA ASP A 224 -4.95 -11.78 -6.89
C ASP A 224 -3.64 -12.38 -7.39
N GLU A 225 -2.53 -11.73 -7.04
CA GLU A 225 -1.17 -12.14 -7.39
C GLU A 225 -0.85 -13.58 -6.96
N SER A 226 -1.45 -14.07 -5.87
CA SER A 226 -1.18 -15.41 -5.35
C SER A 226 -1.73 -16.52 -6.24
N PHE A 227 -2.72 -16.21 -7.06
CA PHE A 227 -3.32 -17.12 -8.05
C PHE A 227 -2.95 -16.73 -9.48
N CYS A 228 -2.05 -15.77 -9.66
CA CYS A 228 -1.69 -15.30 -10.99
C CYS A 228 -0.87 -16.37 -11.74
N ARG A 229 -1.13 -16.47 -13.05
CA ARG A 229 -0.47 -17.41 -13.96
C ARG A 229 0.22 -16.61 -15.05
N SER A 230 1.44 -16.99 -15.43
CA SER A 230 2.20 -16.30 -16.48
C SER A 230 1.56 -16.34 -17.87
N SER A 231 0.66 -17.31 -18.10
CA SER A 231 -0.12 -17.42 -19.33
C SER A 231 -1.37 -16.54 -19.34
N CYS A 232 -1.63 -15.77 -18.28
CA CYS A 232 -2.82 -14.93 -18.18
C CYS A 232 -2.79 -13.82 -19.25
N THR A 233 -3.87 -13.69 -20.01
CA THR A 233 -3.97 -12.71 -21.11
C THR A 233 -4.07 -11.27 -20.63
N ASN A 234 -4.34 -11.03 -19.34
CA ASN A 234 -4.39 -9.70 -18.74
C ASN A 234 -3.02 -9.14 -18.36
N LEU A 235 -1.95 -9.93 -18.53
CA LEU A 235 -0.61 -9.50 -18.16
C LEU A 235 0.01 -8.54 -19.17
N VAL A 236 0.78 -7.63 -18.62
CA VAL A 236 1.58 -6.62 -19.31
C VAL A 236 2.91 -6.51 -18.57
N TYR A 237 3.98 -6.29 -19.34
CA TYR A 237 5.31 -6.02 -18.81
C TYR A 237 5.79 -4.69 -19.37
N THR A 238 5.96 -3.73 -18.48
CA THR A 238 6.53 -2.39 -18.75
C THR A 238 8.04 -2.40 -18.52
N ASP A 239 8.78 -1.39 -18.99
CA ASP A 239 10.22 -1.28 -18.74
C ASP A 239 10.56 -1.30 -17.23
N ARG A 240 9.71 -0.70 -16.38
CA ARG A 240 9.85 -0.78 -14.92
C ARG A 240 9.68 -2.20 -14.38
N ASP A 241 8.77 -3.00 -14.94
CA ASP A 241 8.59 -4.40 -14.55
C ASP A 241 9.85 -5.21 -14.91
N ILE A 242 10.39 -4.97 -16.10
CA ILE A 242 11.63 -5.61 -16.58
C ILE A 242 12.83 -5.20 -15.72
N ALA A 243 12.95 -3.93 -15.35
CA ALA A 243 13.99 -3.47 -14.43
C ALA A 243 13.88 -4.16 -13.06
N GLN A 244 12.65 -4.32 -12.53
CA GLN A 244 12.43 -5.06 -11.28
C GLN A 244 12.80 -6.53 -11.42
N LEU A 245 12.41 -7.22 -12.50
CA LEU A 245 12.82 -8.60 -12.76
C LEU A 245 14.34 -8.74 -12.80
N ARG A 246 15.04 -7.85 -13.53
CA ARG A 246 16.51 -7.81 -13.58
C ARG A 246 17.13 -7.68 -12.20
N SER A 247 16.58 -6.81 -11.34
CA SER A 247 17.08 -6.62 -9.98
C SER A 247 16.91 -7.84 -9.07
N LYS A 248 15.89 -8.67 -9.31
CA LYS A 248 15.55 -9.85 -8.50
C LYS A 248 16.33 -11.11 -8.89
N ILE A 249 16.72 -11.23 -10.16
CA ILE A 249 17.43 -12.40 -10.69
C ILE A 249 18.66 -12.80 -9.85
N PRO A 250 19.58 -11.90 -9.47
CA PRO A 250 20.75 -12.28 -8.67
C PRO A 250 20.40 -12.91 -7.32
N ALA A 251 19.35 -12.43 -6.65
CA ALA A 251 18.91 -12.99 -5.37
C ALA A 251 18.29 -14.38 -5.54
N TRP A 252 17.54 -14.60 -6.62
CA TRP A 252 17.00 -15.92 -6.95
C TRP A 252 18.08 -16.91 -7.35
N GLU A 253 19.08 -16.48 -8.13
CA GLU A 253 20.23 -17.31 -8.48
C GLU A 253 21.04 -17.69 -7.24
N ALA A 254 21.35 -16.73 -6.36
CA ALA A 254 22.05 -17.00 -5.11
C ALA A 254 21.29 -18.04 -4.27
N THR A 255 19.96 -17.91 -4.17
CA THR A 255 19.12 -18.88 -3.46
C THR A 255 19.07 -20.24 -4.16
N ALA A 256 19.11 -20.28 -5.50
CA ALA A 256 19.07 -21.52 -6.28
C ALA A 256 20.36 -22.34 -6.11
N TYR A 257 21.51 -21.67 -6.00
CA TYR A 257 22.83 -22.30 -5.84
C TYR A 257 23.29 -22.47 -4.39
N ASP A 258 22.54 -21.92 -3.42
CA ASP A 258 22.87 -22.06 -1.99
C ASP A 258 22.79 -23.54 -1.55
N PRO A 259 23.90 -24.17 -1.12
CA PRO A 259 23.87 -25.55 -0.64
C PRO A 259 23.10 -25.73 0.67
N LEU A 260 22.92 -24.65 1.46
CA LEU A 260 22.21 -24.67 2.74
C LEU A 260 20.70 -24.46 2.58
N ALA A 261 20.23 -23.98 1.44
CA ALA A 261 18.81 -23.82 1.18
C ALA A 261 18.12 -25.18 0.90
N PRO A 262 16.93 -25.44 1.46
CA PRO A 262 16.17 -26.66 1.18
C PRO A 262 15.87 -26.85 -0.31
N GLN A 263 15.87 -28.09 -0.80
CA GLN A 263 15.68 -28.40 -2.23
C GLN A 263 14.44 -27.74 -2.85
N PRO A 264 13.24 -27.72 -2.21
CA PRO A 264 12.07 -27.08 -2.79
C PRO A 264 12.24 -25.57 -2.98
N ARG A 265 12.97 -24.92 -2.06
CA ARG A 265 13.25 -23.48 -2.12
C ARG A 265 14.22 -23.15 -3.25
N ARG A 266 15.26 -23.97 -3.44
CA ARG A 266 16.22 -23.85 -4.55
C ARG A 266 15.54 -24.06 -5.91
N ALA A 267 14.74 -25.11 -6.03
CA ALA A 267 14.00 -25.42 -7.26
C ALA A 267 13.05 -24.27 -7.62
N ARG A 268 12.32 -23.72 -6.65
CA ARG A 268 11.46 -22.55 -6.87
C ARG A 268 12.27 -21.32 -7.31
N ALA A 269 13.39 -21.04 -6.66
CA ALA A 269 14.23 -19.90 -7.03
C ALA A 269 14.81 -20.04 -8.45
N ALA A 270 15.25 -21.24 -8.83
CA ALA A 270 15.70 -21.53 -10.20
C ALA A 270 14.59 -21.34 -11.24
N ALA A 271 13.37 -21.79 -10.93
CA ALA A 271 12.21 -21.60 -11.79
C ALA A 271 11.85 -20.11 -11.96
N LEU A 272 11.87 -19.34 -10.87
CA LEU A 272 11.64 -17.88 -10.91
C LEU A 272 12.69 -17.16 -11.75
N ALA A 273 13.98 -17.47 -11.57
CA ALA A 273 15.06 -16.89 -12.37
C ALA A 273 14.91 -17.22 -13.87
N THR A 274 14.58 -18.47 -14.19
CA THR A 274 14.36 -18.92 -15.58
C THR A 274 13.17 -18.20 -16.22
N GLN A 275 12.05 -18.12 -15.50
CA GLN A 275 10.85 -17.42 -15.95
C GLN A 275 11.14 -15.93 -16.18
N ALA A 276 11.85 -15.27 -15.25
CA ALA A 276 12.19 -13.86 -15.36
C ALA A 276 13.06 -13.58 -16.60
N ARG A 277 14.08 -14.41 -16.87
CA ARG A 277 14.90 -14.27 -18.08
C ARG A 277 14.08 -14.42 -19.36
N SER A 278 13.18 -15.42 -19.41
CA SER A 278 12.29 -15.60 -20.56
C SER A 278 11.37 -14.41 -20.80
N ILE A 279 10.84 -13.78 -19.74
CA ILE A 279 10.02 -12.57 -19.85
C ILE A 279 10.86 -11.39 -20.35
N ILE A 280 12.07 -11.20 -19.82
CA ILE A 280 12.98 -10.13 -20.24
C ILE A 280 13.34 -10.30 -21.73
N GLU A 281 13.72 -11.51 -22.14
CA GLU A 281 14.06 -11.82 -23.54
C GLU A 281 12.87 -11.54 -24.47
N ALA A 282 11.66 -11.99 -24.11
CA ALA A 282 10.46 -11.75 -24.90
C ALA A 282 10.11 -10.26 -25.00
N HIS A 283 10.31 -9.49 -23.94
CA HIS A 283 10.09 -8.05 -23.93
C HIS A 283 11.08 -7.31 -24.82
N GLU A 284 12.37 -7.65 -24.74
CA GLU A 284 13.42 -7.03 -25.57
C GLU A 284 13.33 -7.43 -27.04
N ALA A 285 12.93 -8.67 -27.35
CA ALA A 285 12.82 -9.16 -28.72
C ALA A 285 11.79 -8.39 -29.58
N ILE A 286 10.79 -7.79 -28.93
CA ILE A 286 9.76 -6.98 -29.59
C ILE A 286 9.96 -5.47 -29.40
N ARG A 287 11.07 -5.05 -28.79
CA ARG A 287 11.36 -3.62 -28.61
C ARG A 287 11.54 -2.97 -29.99
N PRO A 288 10.80 -1.90 -30.32
CA PRO A 288 11.03 -1.17 -31.56
C PRO A 288 12.46 -0.62 -31.57
N ALA A 289 13.16 -0.71 -32.70
CA ALA A 289 14.46 -0.06 -32.86
C ALA A 289 14.28 1.44 -32.64
N SER A 290 15.07 2.04 -31.75
CA SER A 290 15.08 3.48 -31.53
C SER A 290 15.34 4.17 -32.86
N SER A 291 14.47 5.09 -33.28
CA SER A 291 14.72 5.95 -34.43
C SER A 291 15.78 6.98 -34.08
N GLU A 292 17.03 6.53 -33.94
CA GLU A 292 18.22 7.37 -34.05
C GLU A 292 18.70 7.32 -35.50
N ASP A 293 18.01 8.06 -36.38
CA ASP A 293 18.53 8.54 -37.65
C ASP A 293 17.54 9.58 -38.19
N GLY A 294 17.76 10.84 -37.85
CA GLY A 294 16.88 11.94 -38.27
C GLY A 294 17.30 13.32 -37.76
N ASP A 295 18.51 13.76 -38.13
CA ASP A 295 18.74 15.05 -38.82
C ASP A 295 20.23 15.30 -39.02
N ALA A 296 20.72 14.89 -40.19
CA ALA A 296 21.84 15.52 -40.85
C ALA A 296 21.36 15.94 -42.25
N ALA A 297 20.81 17.15 -42.34
CA ALA A 297 20.65 17.90 -43.59
C ALA A 297 20.56 19.41 -43.29
#